data_AF-A0A1T0AW10-F1
#
_entry.id   AF-A0A1T0AW10-F1
#
_cell.length_a   1.000
_cell.length_b   1.000
_cell.length_c   1.000
_cell.angle_alpha   90.00
_cell.angle_beta   90.00
_cell.angle_gamma   90.00
#
_symmetry.space_group_name_H-M   'P 1'
#
loop_
_entity.id
_entity.type
_entity.pdbx_description
1 polymer ?
#
loop_
_entity_poly.entity_id
_entity_poly.type
_entity_poly.pdbx_seq_one_letter_code
_entity_poly.pdbx_strand_id
1 'polypeptide(L)'
;MFSKLYKILSEKKQYPFETLFSYGYIENNFEVIALLFAEQPCHGYYYAHIAQHPVKKCWVSCLVYSSSLIIGKNHQDWINNFHYWIKVRLDYEPVSYLVANYSYAESIHLDSAVKELEKMIANFNIEAIYQENENDHPSNPQIIEFYGLQDVGNENGEYPPILQYIDIIYH
;
A
#
# COMPACT_ATOMS: atom_id res chain seq x y z
N MET A 1 -18.00 2.49 -7.52
CA MET A 1 -17.26 1.66 -6.56
C MET A 1 -16.14 2.47 -5.91
N PHE A 2 -15.10 2.86 -6.65
CA PHE A 2 -13.98 3.65 -6.11
C PHE A 2 -14.34 5.06 -5.63
N SER A 3 -15.50 5.61 -6.04
CA SER A 3 -16.03 6.87 -5.52
C SER A 3 -16.30 6.83 -4.02
N LYS A 4 -16.69 5.68 -3.47
CA LYS A 4 -16.92 5.51 -2.02
C LYS A 4 -15.60 5.38 -1.26
N LEU A 5 -14.64 4.64 -1.82
CA LEU A 5 -13.28 4.55 -1.28
C LEU A 5 -12.62 5.93 -1.25
N TYR A 6 -12.66 6.66 -2.37
CA TYR A 6 -12.19 8.04 -2.47
C TYR A 6 -12.86 8.95 -1.44
N LYS A 7 -14.19 8.82 -1.26
CA LYS A 7 -14.92 9.59 -0.24
C LYS A 7 -14.39 9.30 1.17
N ILE A 8 -14.30 8.03 1.57
CA ILE A 8 -13.78 7.61 2.90
C ILE A 8 -12.37 8.17 3.12
N LEU A 9 -11.52 8.04 2.11
CA LEU A 9 -10.15 8.54 2.07
C LEU A 9 -10.07 10.07 2.19
N SER A 10 -10.95 10.79 1.52
CA SER A 10 -11.01 12.26 1.54
C SER A 10 -11.65 12.84 2.80
N GLU A 11 -12.51 12.07 3.48
CA GLU A 11 -13.22 12.49 4.70
C GLU A 11 -12.37 12.31 5.96
N LYS A 12 -11.38 11.41 5.95
CA LYS A 12 -10.35 11.30 7.00
C LYS A 12 -9.33 12.45 6.94
N LYS A 13 -9.81 13.71 6.93
CA LYS A 13 -9.02 14.97 6.86
C LYS A 13 -8.09 15.17 8.07
N GLN A 14 -7.08 14.31 8.21
CA GLN A 14 -5.97 14.45 9.15
C GLN A 14 -4.62 14.47 8.41
N TYR A 15 -4.61 14.37 7.07
CA TYR A 15 -3.36 14.26 6.31
C TYR A 15 -2.94 15.62 5.75
N PRO A 16 -1.64 15.98 5.83
CA PRO A 16 -1.12 17.22 5.25
C PRO A 16 -1.05 17.19 3.72
N PHE A 17 -1.31 16.04 3.11
CA PHE A 17 -1.39 15.85 1.66
C PHE A 17 -2.84 15.56 1.26
N GLU A 18 -3.24 15.97 0.06
CA GLU A 18 -4.47 15.46 -0.55
C GLU A 18 -4.38 13.94 -0.59
N THR A 19 -5.45 13.25 -0.19
CA THR A 19 -5.43 11.79 -0.21
C THR A 19 -5.20 11.31 -1.62
N LEU A 20 -4.00 10.76 -1.87
CA LEU A 20 -3.59 10.38 -3.20
C LEU A 20 -4.19 9.00 -3.51
N PHE A 21 -4.79 8.87 -4.69
CA PHE A 21 -5.37 7.63 -5.19
C PHE A 21 -4.97 7.39 -6.64
N SER A 22 -4.62 6.16 -6.97
CA SER A 22 -4.30 5.74 -8.32
C SER A 22 -4.87 4.37 -8.64
N TYR A 23 -5.13 4.15 -9.92
CA TYR A 23 -5.48 2.85 -10.46
C TYR A 23 -4.81 2.71 -11.82
N GLY A 24 -4.52 1.47 -12.20
CA GLY A 24 -3.83 1.19 -13.45
C GLY A 24 -3.73 -0.29 -13.69
N TYR A 25 -2.80 -0.68 -14.57
CA TYR A 25 -2.58 -2.07 -14.91
C TYR A 25 -1.11 -2.45 -14.73
N ILE A 26 -0.86 -3.61 -14.13
CA ILE A 26 0.44 -4.28 -14.08
C ILE A 26 0.30 -5.61 -14.81
N GLU A 27 1.09 -5.84 -15.86
CA GLU A 27 1.06 -7.10 -16.63
C GLU A 27 -0.35 -7.50 -17.10
N ASN A 28 -1.18 -6.51 -17.46
CA ASN A 28 -2.61 -6.62 -17.81
C ASN A 28 -3.58 -6.87 -16.65
N ASN A 29 -3.10 -6.94 -15.41
CA ASN A 29 -3.94 -7.05 -14.21
C ASN A 29 -4.24 -5.66 -13.65
N PHE A 30 -5.52 -5.39 -13.40
CA PHE A 30 -5.94 -4.14 -12.79
C PHE A 30 -5.51 -4.06 -11.32
N GLU A 31 -4.91 -2.95 -10.93
CA GLU A 31 -4.47 -2.65 -9.56
C GLU A 31 -4.93 -1.26 -9.12
N VAL A 32 -5.09 -1.09 -7.81
CA VAL A 32 -5.56 0.13 -7.17
C VAL A 32 -4.73 0.43 -5.94
N ILE A 33 -4.16 1.63 -5.86
CA ILE A 33 -3.31 2.07 -4.75
C ILE A 33 -3.83 3.39 -4.18
N ALA A 34 -3.80 3.51 -2.86
CA ALA A 34 -4.06 4.77 -2.17
C ALA A 34 -3.00 5.03 -1.10
N LEU A 35 -2.56 6.27 -0.96
CA LEU A 35 -1.77 6.71 0.20
C LEU A 35 -2.74 7.04 1.33
N LEU A 36 -2.62 6.35 2.47
CA LEU A 36 -3.46 6.56 3.64
C LEU A 36 -2.87 7.62 4.57
N PHE A 37 -1.57 7.54 4.89
CA PHE A 37 -0.95 8.43 5.86
C PHE A 37 0.50 8.75 5.45
N ALA A 38 0.89 10.02 5.64
CA ALA A 38 2.20 10.54 5.28
C ALA A 38 2.65 11.74 6.16
N GLU A 39 2.03 11.94 7.32
CA GLU A 39 2.18 13.20 8.08
C GLU A 39 3.60 13.41 8.62
N GLN A 40 4.30 12.34 8.98
CA GLN A 40 5.64 12.43 9.55
C GLN A 40 6.57 11.48 8.79
N PRO A 41 7.47 11.99 7.92
CA PRO A 41 8.41 11.17 7.15
C PRO A 41 9.25 10.21 8.00
N CYS A 42 9.46 10.51 9.27
CA CYS A 42 10.17 9.64 10.21
C CYS A 42 9.37 8.42 10.69
N HIS A 43 8.05 8.41 10.48
CA HIS A 43 7.14 7.32 10.86
C HIS A 43 6.62 6.55 9.64
N GLY A 44 7.27 6.71 8.48
CA GLY A 44 6.95 6.03 7.23
C GLY A 44 5.56 6.35 6.65
N TYR A 45 5.12 5.48 5.76
CA TYR A 45 3.99 5.73 4.86
C TYR A 45 3.08 4.50 4.78
N TYR A 46 1.78 4.72 4.97
CA TYR A 46 0.79 3.65 4.89
C TYR A 46 0.04 3.72 3.57
N TYR A 47 -0.05 2.60 2.87
CA TYR A 47 -0.77 2.47 1.63
C TYR A 47 -1.87 1.43 1.72
N ALA A 48 -2.96 1.67 1.01
CA ALA A 48 -3.97 0.68 0.71
C ALA A 48 -3.76 0.17 -0.72
N HIS A 49 -3.89 -1.14 -0.92
CA HIS A 49 -3.71 -1.76 -2.22
C HIS A 49 -4.77 -2.84 -2.49
N ILE A 50 -5.32 -2.83 -3.70
CA ILE A 50 -6.12 -3.93 -4.26
C ILE A 50 -5.44 -4.42 -5.53
N ALA A 51 -5.25 -5.73 -5.63
CA ALA A 51 -4.69 -6.38 -6.80
C ALA A 51 -5.24 -7.80 -6.98
N GLN A 52 -4.99 -8.39 -8.15
CA GLN A 52 -5.23 -9.81 -8.35
C GLN A 52 -4.08 -10.63 -7.78
N HIS A 53 -4.40 -11.71 -7.07
CA HIS A 53 -3.38 -12.60 -6.55
C HIS A 53 -2.63 -13.28 -7.71
N PRO A 54 -1.28 -13.35 -7.71
CA PRO A 54 -0.52 -13.88 -8.85
C PRO A 54 -0.76 -15.38 -9.10
N VAL A 55 -0.96 -16.15 -8.02
CA VAL A 55 -1.18 -17.61 -8.06
C VAL A 55 -2.66 -18.00 -7.92
N LYS A 56 -3.40 -17.36 -7.01
CA LYS A 56 -4.79 -17.70 -6.70
C LYS A 56 -5.74 -16.92 -7.60
N LYS A 57 -6.86 -17.53 -8.00
CA LYS A 57 -7.93 -16.84 -8.75
C LYS A 57 -8.80 -15.99 -7.81
N CYS A 58 -8.20 -15.03 -7.12
CA CYS A 58 -8.87 -14.11 -6.20
C CYS A 58 -8.26 -12.70 -6.27
N TRP A 59 -8.96 -11.75 -5.67
CA TRP A 59 -8.52 -10.40 -5.39
C TRP A 59 -7.98 -10.32 -3.97
N VAL A 60 -6.94 -9.52 -3.79
CA VAL A 60 -6.31 -9.21 -2.51
C VAL A 60 -6.64 -7.77 -2.17
N SER A 61 -7.01 -7.53 -0.92
CA SER A 61 -7.05 -6.20 -0.30
C SER A 61 -6.05 -6.19 0.83
N CYS A 62 -5.17 -5.18 0.85
CA CYS A 62 -4.19 -5.08 1.91
C CYS A 62 -3.82 -3.65 2.26
N LEU A 63 -3.33 -3.50 3.48
CA LEU A 63 -2.63 -2.32 3.95
C LEU A 63 -1.15 -2.64 4.07
N VAL A 64 -0.29 -1.79 3.53
CA VAL A 64 1.15 -1.92 3.64
C VAL A 64 1.75 -0.69 4.28
N TYR A 65 2.80 -0.90 5.06
CA TYR A 65 3.69 0.14 5.50
C TYR A 65 4.94 0.14 4.62
N SER A 66 5.45 1.32 4.28
CA SER A 66 6.77 1.48 3.66
C SER A 66 7.55 2.58 4.38
N SER A 67 8.85 2.39 4.51
CA SER A 67 9.77 3.41 5.03
C SER A 67 9.95 4.57 4.04
N SER A 68 9.65 4.33 2.77
CA SER A 68 9.88 5.26 1.65
C SER A 68 8.58 5.89 1.15
N LEU A 69 8.62 7.19 0.82
CA LEU A 69 7.52 7.83 0.10
C LEU A 69 7.56 7.38 -1.36
N ILE A 70 6.56 6.60 -1.74
CA ILE A 70 6.32 6.16 -3.10
C ILE A 70 5.29 7.10 -3.74
N ILE A 71 5.71 7.81 -4.78
CA ILE A 71 4.89 8.68 -5.63
C ILE A 71 5.23 8.46 -7.11
N GLY A 72 4.37 8.94 -8.01
CA GLY A 72 4.63 8.96 -9.45
C GLY A 72 4.17 10.25 -10.10
N LYS A 73 4.69 10.53 -11.30
CA LYS A 73 4.36 11.71 -12.12
C LYS A 73 2.95 11.66 -12.70
N ASN A 74 2.39 10.46 -12.80
CA ASN A 74 1.02 10.19 -13.23
C ASN A 74 0.52 8.89 -12.58
N HIS A 75 -0.74 8.54 -12.84
CA HIS A 75 -1.36 7.36 -12.24
C HIS A 75 -0.58 6.06 -12.48
N GLN A 76 -0.21 5.76 -13.72
CA GLN A 76 0.49 4.52 -14.07
C GLN A 76 1.93 4.48 -13.54
N ASP A 77 2.63 5.62 -13.60
CA ASP A 77 3.98 5.76 -13.04
C ASP A 77 3.97 5.48 -11.54
N TRP A 78 2.94 5.94 -10.83
CA TRP A 78 2.82 5.67 -9.41
C TRP A 78 2.57 4.18 -9.12
N ILE A 79 1.69 3.51 -9.89
CA ILE A 79 1.50 2.05 -9.77
C ILE A 79 2.83 1.31 -10.00
N ASN A 80 3.58 1.69 -11.04
CA ASN A 80 4.86 1.07 -11.35
C ASN A 80 5.90 1.28 -10.23
N ASN A 81 6.01 2.49 -9.71
CA ASN A 81 6.94 2.80 -8.61
C ASN A 81 6.56 2.04 -7.34
N PHE A 82 5.27 1.95 -7.01
CA PHE A 82 4.82 1.14 -5.88
C PHE A 82 5.13 -0.34 -6.06
N HIS A 83 4.87 -0.89 -7.24
CA HIS A 83 5.20 -2.29 -7.52
C HIS A 83 6.71 -2.55 -7.40
N TYR A 84 7.54 -1.62 -7.87
CA TYR A 84 8.98 -1.69 -7.72
C TYR A 84 9.40 -1.70 -6.24
N TRP A 85 8.91 -0.75 -5.43
CA TRP A 85 9.31 -0.67 -4.01
C TRP A 85 8.75 -1.83 -3.18
N ILE A 86 7.49 -2.20 -3.38
CA ILE A 86 6.80 -3.17 -2.53
C ILE A 86 7.01 -4.62 -2.99
N LYS A 87 7.02 -4.90 -4.30
CA LYS A 87 7.14 -6.28 -4.82
C LYS A 87 8.53 -6.66 -5.27
N VAL A 88 9.30 -5.71 -5.82
CA VAL A 88 10.66 -6.00 -6.34
C VAL A 88 11.70 -5.79 -5.25
N ARG A 89 11.63 -4.65 -4.58
CA ARG A 89 12.53 -4.27 -3.48
C ARG A 89 12.12 -4.85 -2.13
N LEU A 90 10.90 -5.39 -2.03
CA LEU A 90 10.28 -5.82 -0.77
C LEU A 90 10.42 -4.81 0.39
N ASP A 91 10.43 -3.52 0.08
CA ASP A 91 10.50 -2.43 1.06
C ASP A 91 9.11 -2.17 1.65
N TYR A 92 8.60 -3.18 2.36
CA TYR A 92 7.36 -3.09 3.11
C TYR A 92 7.44 -3.82 4.44
N GLU A 93 6.68 -3.32 5.40
CA GLU A 93 6.42 -4.04 6.65
C GLU A 93 4.93 -4.37 6.75
N PRO A 94 4.58 -5.53 7.36
CA PRO A 94 3.20 -5.83 7.68
C PRO A 94 2.57 -4.77 8.59
N VAL A 95 1.38 -4.31 8.25
CA VAL A 95 0.62 -3.41 9.13
C VAL A 95 0.14 -4.18 10.35
N SER A 96 0.40 -3.63 11.54
CA SER A 96 0.03 -4.21 12.83
C SER A 96 -1.49 -4.17 13.06
N TYR A 97 -2.01 -5.13 13.83
CA TYR A 97 -3.44 -5.17 14.18
C TYR A 97 -3.91 -3.93 14.98
N LEU A 98 -3.01 -3.32 15.73
CA LEU A 98 -3.29 -2.12 16.54
C LEU A 98 -3.48 -0.89 15.65
N VAL A 99 -2.74 -0.83 14.54
CA VAL A 99 -2.92 0.22 13.51
C VAL A 99 -4.18 -0.03 12.70
N ALA A 100 -4.46 -1.28 12.32
CA ALA A 100 -5.65 -1.62 11.55
C ALA A 100 -6.13 -3.05 11.84
N ASN A 101 -7.43 -3.17 12.12
CA ASN A 101 -8.07 -4.46 12.27
C ASN A 101 -8.10 -5.20 10.92
N TYR A 102 -7.25 -6.23 10.79
CA TYR A 102 -6.89 -6.96 9.57
C TYR A 102 -6.19 -6.08 8.53
N SER A 103 -4.97 -6.45 8.14
CA SER A 103 -4.21 -5.77 7.10
C SER A 103 -4.19 -6.54 5.77
N TYR A 104 -4.84 -7.70 5.71
CA TYR A 104 -4.92 -8.56 4.54
C TYR A 104 -6.26 -9.29 4.46
N ALA A 105 -6.85 -9.36 3.25
CA ALA A 105 -8.02 -10.17 2.96
C ALA A 105 -8.00 -10.65 1.50
N GLU A 106 -8.49 -11.88 1.28
CA GLU A 106 -8.73 -12.44 -0.04
C GLU A 106 -10.23 -12.43 -0.36
N SER A 107 -10.58 -12.15 -1.61
CA SER A 107 -11.96 -12.03 -2.08
C SER A 107 -12.12 -12.59 -3.49
N ILE A 108 -13.21 -13.31 -3.76
CA ILE A 108 -13.45 -13.88 -5.10
C ILE A 108 -13.75 -12.77 -6.13
N HIS A 109 -14.35 -11.67 -5.69
CA HIS A 109 -14.78 -10.57 -6.55
C HIS A 109 -14.13 -9.25 -6.12
N LEU A 110 -13.86 -8.38 -7.10
CA LEU A 110 -13.34 -7.03 -6.88
C LEU A 110 -14.23 -6.24 -5.91
N ASP A 111 -15.55 -6.36 -6.06
CA ASP A 111 -16.52 -5.69 -5.20
C ASP A 111 -16.39 -6.08 -3.72
N SER A 112 -16.10 -7.35 -3.46
CA SER A 112 -15.84 -7.85 -2.11
C SER A 112 -14.49 -7.34 -1.60
N ALA A 113 -13.46 -7.34 -2.44
CA ALA A 113 -12.15 -6.79 -2.10
C ALA A 113 -12.25 -5.31 -1.68
N VAL A 114 -12.98 -4.50 -2.46
CA VAL A 114 -13.23 -3.09 -2.11
C VAL A 114 -13.93 -2.96 -0.77
N LYS A 115 -14.95 -3.78 -0.48
CA LYS A 115 -15.64 -3.75 0.83
C LYS A 115 -14.72 -4.14 1.99
N GLU A 116 -13.85 -5.12 1.82
CA GLU A 116 -12.89 -5.48 2.85
C GLU A 116 -11.89 -4.33 3.07
N LEU A 117 -11.38 -3.72 2.00
CA LEU A 117 -10.48 -2.58 2.12
C LEU A 117 -11.15 -1.38 2.80
N GLU A 118 -12.42 -1.11 2.49
CA GLU A 118 -13.20 -0.08 3.20
C GLU A 118 -13.26 -0.32 4.71
N LYS A 119 -13.42 -1.58 5.15
CA LYS A 119 -13.40 -1.94 6.58
C LYS A 119 -12.01 -1.72 7.18
N MET A 120 -10.94 -2.13 6.49
CA MET A 120 -9.57 -1.95 6.95
C MET A 120 -9.27 -0.45 7.16
N ILE A 121 -9.61 0.38 6.16
CA ILE A 121 -9.43 1.84 6.22
C ILE A 121 -10.29 2.46 7.33
N ALA A 122 -11.53 1.99 7.52
CA ALA A 122 -12.39 2.47 8.60
C ALA A 122 -11.75 2.23 9.97
N ASN A 123 -11.13 1.07 10.17
CA ASN A 123 -10.44 0.68 11.40
C ASN A 123 -9.01 1.24 11.51
N PHE A 124 -8.48 1.88 10.46
CA PHE A 124 -7.13 2.45 10.47
C PHE A 124 -7.02 3.59 11.47
N ASN A 125 -6.14 3.45 12.46
CA ASN A 125 -5.90 4.41 13.54
C ASN A 125 -4.40 4.57 13.79
N ILE A 126 -3.81 5.62 13.23
CA ILE A 126 -2.38 5.92 13.39
C ILE A 126 -2.00 6.26 14.84
N GLU A 127 -2.93 6.84 15.61
CA GLU A 127 -2.70 7.22 17.00
C GLU A 127 -2.44 6.02 17.91
N ALA A 128 -2.87 4.82 17.48
CA ALA A 128 -2.57 3.58 18.19
C ALA A 128 -1.06 3.29 18.23
N ILE A 129 -0.29 3.73 17.22
CA ILE A 129 1.18 3.59 17.19
C ILE A 129 1.82 4.39 18.33
N TYR A 130 1.35 5.61 18.58
CA TYR A 130 1.92 6.47 19.62
C TYR A 130 1.59 5.97 21.04
N GLN A 131 0.47 5.24 21.18
CA GLN A 131 0.03 4.66 22.44
C GLN A 131 0.72 3.34 22.80
N GLU A 132 1.37 2.67 21.83
CA GLU A 132 2.10 1.40 22.01
C GLU A 132 3.40 1.53 22.82
N ASN A 133 4.03 2.70 22.87
CA ASN A 133 5.30 2.90 23.58
C ASN A 133 5.22 2.64 25.11
N GLU A 134 4.02 2.38 25.65
CA GLU A 134 3.80 2.13 27.08
C GLU A 134 3.37 0.68 27.44
N ASN A 135 2.95 -0.18 26.50
CA ASN A 135 2.43 -1.51 26.86
C ASN A 135 2.80 -2.63 25.86
N ASP A 136 3.59 -3.60 26.35
CA ASP A 136 4.01 -4.86 25.69
C ASP A 136 2.81 -5.73 25.24
N HIS A 137 2.21 -5.41 24.10
CA HIS A 137 1.36 -6.35 23.38
C HIS A 137 2.09 -6.81 22.11
N PRO A 138 2.35 -8.11 21.93
CA PRO A 138 2.93 -8.62 20.70
C PRO A 138 1.89 -8.42 19.60
N SER A 139 2.05 -7.36 18.82
CA SER A 139 1.37 -7.23 17.54
C SER A 139 1.85 -8.41 16.69
N ASN A 140 0.94 -9.28 16.27
CA ASN A 140 1.26 -10.33 15.30
C ASN A 140 1.15 -9.70 13.92
N PRO A 141 2.26 -9.25 13.29
CA PRO A 141 2.23 -8.76 11.92
C PRO A 141 1.63 -9.84 11.01
N GLN A 142 0.60 -9.49 10.23
CA GLN A 142 0.08 -10.39 9.20
C GLN A 142 0.96 -10.26 7.96
N ILE A 143 1.87 -11.21 7.77
CA ILE A 143 2.72 -11.28 6.58
C ILE A 143 1.83 -11.32 5.34
N ILE A 144 2.03 -10.37 4.44
CA ILE A 144 1.31 -10.31 3.16
C ILE A 144 2.10 -11.15 2.15
N GLU A 145 1.79 -12.45 2.09
CA GLU A 145 2.44 -13.41 1.18
C GLU A 145 2.27 -13.03 -0.31
N PHE A 146 1.30 -12.16 -0.62
CA PHE A 146 1.01 -11.65 -1.97
C PHE A 146 2.21 -10.95 -2.65
N TYR A 147 3.08 -10.28 -1.89
CA TYR A 147 4.22 -9.55 -2.44
C TYR A 147 5.50 -10.40 -2.59
N GLY A 148 5.49 -11.65 -2.14
CA GLY A 148 6.67 -12.50 -2.03
C GLY A 148 7.30 -12.45 -0.64
N LEU A 149 8.21 -13.39 -0.36
CA LEU A 149 8.83 -13.58 0.96
C LEU A 149 10.36 -13.37 0.96
N GLN A 150 10.98 -13.06 -0.18
CA GLN A 150 12.43 -12.99 -0.33
C GLN A 150 12.87 -11.82 -1.20
N ASP A 151 13.84 -11.07 -0.68
CA ASP A 151 14.44 -9.90 -1.32
C ASP A 151 14.96 -10.29 -2.71
N VAL A 152 14.36 -9.78 -3.80
CA VAL A 152 14.66 -10.21 -5.18
C VAL A 152 15.88 -9.48 -5.75
N GLY A 153 16.83 -9.14 -4.88
CA GLY A 153 18.15 -8.68 -5.32
C GLY A 153 18.84 -9.75 -6.16
N ASN A 154 19.64 -9.34 -7.14
CA ASN A 154 20.57 -10.26 -7.78
C ASN A 154 21.62 -10.74 -6.75
N GLU A 155 22.53 -11.63 -7.15
CA GLU A 155 23.56 -12.23 -6.26
C GLU A 155 24.45 -11.19 -5.53
N ASN A 156 24.43 -9.91 -5.96
CA ASN A 156 25.15 -8.79 -5.36
C ASN A 156 24.26 -7.87 -4.50
N GLY A 157 22.98 -8.18 -4.30
CA GLY A 157 22.02 -7.32 -3.62
C GLY A 157 21.60 -6.09 -4.43
N GLU A 158 21.88 -6.08 -5.75
CA GLU A 158 21.46 -5.01 -6.65
C GLU A 158 20.09 -5.32 -7.25
N TYR A 159 19.30 -4.27 -7.45
CA TYR A 159 17.94 -4.35 -7.97
C TYR A 159 17.93 -3.84 -9.40
N PRO A 160 16.90 -4.18 -10.21
CA PRO A 160 16.75 -3.60 -11.54
C PRO A 160 16.87 -2.08 -11.44
N PRO A 161 17.60 -1.41 -12.36
CA PRO A 161 17.72 0.04 -12.31
C PRO A 161 16.31 0.63 -12.33
N ILE A 162 16.06 1.60 -11.43
CA ILE A 162 14.87 2.46 -11.52
C ILE A 162 14.78 2.87 -12.98
N LEU A 163 13.62 2.73 -13.62
CA LEU A 163 13.37 3.30 -14.95
C LEU A 163 13.58 4.81 -14.83
N GLN A 164 14.81 5.26 -15.06
CA GLN A 164 15.21 6.64 -14.83
C GLN A 164 14.48 7.51 -15.85
N TYR A 165 13.70 8.45 -15.32
CA TYR A 165 13.47 9.78 -15.87
C TYR A 165 13.31 9.87 -17.40
N ILE A 166 12.05 9.92 -17.85
CA ILE A 166 11.74 10.81 -18.97
C ILE A 166 11.71 12.23 -18.39
N ASP A 167 12.61 13.07 -18.88
CA ASP A 167 12.72 14.49 -18.57
C ASP A 167 11.34 15.17 -18.65
N ILE A 168 10.88 15.75 -17.55
CA ILE A 168 9.76 16.68 -17.60
C ILE A 168 10.38 18.04 -17.93
N ILE A 169 10.24 18.43 -19.19
CA ILE A 169 10.36 19.83 -19.59
C ILE A 169 9.18 20.57 -18.93
N TYR A 170 9.47 21.49 -18.02
CA TYR A 170 8.50 22.48 -17.56
C TYR A 170 8.18 23.43 -18.72
N HIS A 171 6.95 23.39 -19.23
CA HIS A 171 6.35 24.47 -20.01
C HIS A 171 4.99 24.82 -19.42
#